data_AF-A0A6P8QWP1-F1
#
_entry.id   AF-A0A6P8QWP1-F1
#
_cell.length_a   1.000
_cell.length_b   1.000
_cell.length_c   1.000
_cell.angle_alpha   90.00
_cell.angle_beta   90.00
_cell.angle_gamma   90.00
#
_symmetry.space_group_name_H-M   'P 1'
#
loop_
_entity.id
_entity.type
_entity.pdbx_description
1 polymer ?
#
loop_
_entity_poly.entity_id
_entity_poly.type
_entity_poly.pdbx_seq_one_letter_code
_entity_poly.pdbx_strand_id
1 'polypeptide(L)'
;MACGDDRNLWNFPGDLSHTETDDDRELHNLLVARNQLHKYTEEWTKINCEICALRQIRKEVKMRWKRILEDLGFQKEVNSLLTVTKLSTISDFQNRQRAQEMLLKLTKETDIFPDEWGLPERYLFVLDRLFDLDAVEDFIKTASKKYPKKQTK
;
A
#
# COMPACT_ATOMS: atom_id res chain seq x y z
N MET A 1 2.34 23.44 8.43
CA MET A 1 2.79 22.45 7.43
C MET A 1 1.53 21.84 6.81
N ALA A 2 1.08 22.36 5.66
CA ALA A 2 -0.16 21.92 5.04
C ALA A 2 0.11 20.64 4.25
N CYS A 3 -0.27 19.48 4.80
CA CYS A 3 -0.33 18.28 4.00
C CYS A 3 -1.48 18.48 3.01
N GLY A 4 -1.15 18.49 1.72
CA GLY A 4 -2.10 18.75 0.66
C GLY A 4 -3.34 17.88 0.77
N ASP A 5 -4.44 18.40 0.23
CA ASP A 5 -5.71 17.72 0.04
C ASP A 5 -5.57 16.59 -1.00
N ASP A 6 -4.57 15.72 -0.83
CA ASP A 6 -4.35 14.46 -1.57
C ASP A 6 -5.45 13.50 -1.08
N ARG A 7 -6.68 13.77 -1.53
CA ARG A 7 -7.83 12.87 -1.38
C ARG A 7 -7.50 11.60 -2.16
N ASN A 8 -7.30 10.52 -1.41
CA ASN A 8 -7.15 9.16 -1.91
C ASN A 8 -5.95 8.92 -2.85
N LEU A 9 -4.86 8.44 -2.26
CA LEU A 9 -3.71 7.87 -2.96
C LEU A 9 -4.04 6.66 -3.86
N TRP A 10 -5.22 6.07 -3.72
CA TRP A 10 -5.54 4.75 -4.28
C TRP A 10 -6.78 4.71 -5.18
N ASN A 11 -7.61 5.76 -5.28
CA ASN A 11 -8.71 5.87 -6.26
C ASN A 11 -9.22 7.31 -6.44
N PHE A 12 -10.04 7.52 -7.49
CA PHE A 12 -10.74 8.77 -7.79
C PHE A 12 -11.41 9.39 -6.54
N PRO A 13 -11.45 10.73 -6.44
CA PRO A 13 -12.14 11.41 -5.35
C PRO A 13 -13.63 11.06 -5.36
N GLY A 14 -14.07 10.17 -4.46
CA GLY A 14 -15.47 9.78 -4.31
C GLY A 14 -15.75 8.27 -4.23
N ASP A 15 -14.76 7.40 -4.48
CA ASP A 15 -14.98 5.96 -4.32
C ASP A 15 -14.89 5.54 -2.85
N LEU A 16 -16.07 5.25 -2.25
CA LEU A 16 -16.26 4.81 -0.88
C LEU A 16 -16.06 3.30 -0.71
N SER A 17 -15.70 2.55 -1.76
CA SER A 17 -15.50 1.10 -1.67
C SER A 17 -14.30 0.65 -0.80
N HIS A 18 -13.65 1.59 -0.11
CA HIS A 18 -12.30 1.47 0.42
C HIS A 18 -12.21 1.08 1.90
N THR A 19 -13.24 0.48 2.49
CA THR A 19 -13.30 0.23 3.95
C THR A 19 -13.19 -1.23 4.38
N GLU A 20 -12.91 -2.17 3.47
CA GLU A 20 -13.03 -3.61 3.77
C GLU A 20 -11.71 -4.32 4.11
N THR A 21 -10.57 -3.61 4.22
CA THR A 21 -9.28 -4.20 4.63
C THR A 21 -8.75 -3.58 5.92
N ASP A 22 -8.09 -4.41 6.74
CA ASP A 22 -7.49 -4.00 8.02
C ASP A 22 -6.56 -2.79 7.85
N ASP A 23 -5.82 -2.73 6.75
CA ASP A 23 -4.94 -1.62 6.39
C ASP A 23 -5.66 -0.25 6.34
N ASP A 24 -6.93 -0.20 5.91
CA ASP A 24 -7.71 1.04 5.78
C ASP A 24 -8.46 1.44 7.04
N ARG A 25 -8.71 0.47 7.94
CA ARG A 25 -9.47 0.68 9.17
C ARG A 25 -8.82 1.74 10.07
N GLU A 26 -7.49 1.73 10.17
CA GLU A 26 -6.75 2.72 10.96
C GLU A 26 -6.94 4.15 10.43
N LEU A 27 -6.73 4.35 9.12
CA LEU A 27 -6.94 5.67 8.49
C LEU A 27 -8.39 6.13 8.64
N HIS A 28 -9.35 5.23 8.44
CA HIS A 28 -10.76 5.51 8.59
C HIS A 28 -11.08 5.96 10.04
N ASN A 29 -10.58 5.23 11.04
CA ASN A 29 -10.77 5.57 12.45
C ASN A 29 -10.19 6.94 12.80
N LEU A 30 -8.97 7.24 12.33
CA LEU A 30 -8.35 8.57 12.51
C LEU A 30 -9.18 9.68 11.85
N LEU A 31 -9.72 9.46 10.66
CA LEU A 31 -10.56 10.43 9.96
C LEU A 31 -11.88 10.69 10.70
N VAL A 32 -12.53 9.64 11.21
CA VAL A 32 -13.74 9.76 12.03
C VAL A 32 -13.45 10.51 13.32
N ALA A 33 -12.38 10.14 14.05
CA ALA A 33 -11.97 10.82 15.27
C ALA A 33 -11.67 12.31 15.03
N ARG A 34 -10.93 12.64 13.96
CA ARG A 34 -10.67 14.03 13.54
C ARG A 34 -11.96 14.82 13.31
N ASN A 35 -12.97 14.21 12.70
CA ASN A 35 -14.24 14.89 12.38
C ASN A 35 -15.09 15.17 13.63
N GLN A 36 -14.86 14.46 14.73
CA GLN A 36 -15.54 14.68 16.01
C GLN A 36 -14.89 15.78 16.86
N LEU A 37 -13.62 16.10 16.59
CA LEU A 37 -12.87 17.13 17.32
C LEU A 37 -13.06 18.53 16.73
N HIS A 38 -12.99 19.53 17.60
CA HIS A 38 -12.96 20.93 17.16
C HIS A 38 -11.66 21.23 16.42
N LYS A 39 -11.72 22.02 15.35
CA LYS A 39 -10.53 22.40 14.58
C LYS A 39 -9.55 23.17 15.47
N TYR A 40 -8.26 22.96 15.24
CA TYR A 40 -7.16 23.66 15.92
C TYR A 40 -6.98 23.35 17.42
N THR A 41 -7.63 22.32 17.96
CA THR A 41 -7.20 21.78 19.26
C THR A 41 -5.89 21.02 19.12
N GLU A 42 -5.20 20.79 20.24
CA GLU A 42 -3.96 20.01 20.26
C GLU A 42 -4.22 18.58 19.76
N GLU A 43 -5.32 17.96 20.20
CA GLU A 43 -5.72 16.62 19.78
C GLU A 43 -6.08 16.56 18.29
N TRP A 44 -6.79 17.57 17.78
CA TRP A 44 -7.10 17.66 16.35
C TRP A 44 -5.82 17.76 15.53
N THR A 45 -4.86 18.57 15.99
CA THR A 45 -3.56 18.75 15.32
C THR A 45 -2.75 17.46 15.34
N LYS A 46 -2.74 16.76 16.47
CA LYS A 46 -2.07 15.46 16.62
C LYS A 46 -2.64 14.41 15.66
N ILE A 47 -3.96 14.23 15.64
CA ILE A 47 -4.62 13.28 14.72
C ILE A 47 -4.36 13.68 13.27
N ASN A 48 -4.39 14.98 12.96
CA ASN A 48 -4.07 15.44 11.61
C ASN A 48 -2.62 15.11 11.23
N CYS A 49 -1.65 15.26 12.14
CA CYS A 49 -0.27 14.83 11.92
C CYS A 49 -0.15 13.32 11.71
N GLU A 50 -0.85 12.50 12.49
CA GLU A 50 -0.89 11.03 12.32
C GLU A 50 -1.46 10.63 10.95
N ILE A 51 -2.57 11.23 10.53
CA ILE A 51 -3.15 11.03 9.20
C ILE A 51 -2.13 11.39 8.10
N CYS A 52 -1.39 12.50 8.28
CA CYS A 52 -0.37 12.93 7.33
C CYS A 52 0.78 11.93 7.26
N ALA A 53 1.27 11.45 8.40
CA ALA A 53 2.34 10.46 8.47
C ALA A 53 1.93 9.15 7.78
N LEU A 54 0.73 8.64 8.07
CA LEU A 54 0.22 7.43 7.45
C LEU A 54 0.09 7.56 5.93
N ARG A 55 -0.44 8.69 5.45
CA ARG A 55 -0.54 8.98 4.00
C ARG A 55 0.83 9.06 3.33
N GLN A 56 1.79 9.68 4.00
CA GLN A 56 3.15 9.80 3.49
C GLN A 56 3.81 8.42 3.34
N ILE A 57 3.68 7.56 4.35
CA ILE A 57 4.16 6.18 4.29
C ILE A 57 3.52 5.45 3.11
N ARG A 58 2.19 5.50 2.95
CA ARG A 58 1.50 4.86 1.81
C ARG A 58 2.02 5.35 0.46
N LYS A 59 2.27 6.66 0.33
CA LYS A 59 2.83 7.27 -0.88
C LYS A 59 4.22 6.74 -1.16
N GLU A 60 5.06 6.61 -0.14
CA GLU A 60 6.40 6.06 -0.28
C GLU A 60 6.37 4.60 -0.71
N VAL A 61 5.56 3.75 -0.06
CA VAL A 61 5.41 2.35 -0.46
C VAL A 61 4.95 2.26 -1.91
N LYS A 62 3.91 3.02 -2.31
CA LYS A 62 3.43 3.06 -3.71
C LYS A 62 4.53 3.45 -4.68
N MET A 63 5.34 4.45 -4.33
CA MET A 63 6.46 4.91 -5.17
C MET A 63 7.56 3.86 -5.27
N ARG A 64 7.86 3.11 -4.20
CA ARG A 64 8.83 2.00 -4.22
C ARG A 64 8.35 0.90 -5.17
N TRP A 65 7.07 0.50 -5.07
CA TRP A 65 6.45 -0.46 -5.98
C TRP A 65 6.48 0.00 -7.43
N LYS A 66 6.10 1.25 -7.68
CA LYS A 66 6.15 1.87 -9.01
C LYS A 66 7.54 1.78 -9.63
N ARG A 67 8.57 2.14 -8.87
CA ARG A 67 9.97 2.07 -9.33
C ARG A 67 10.43 0.65 -9.64
N ILE A 68 9.93 -0.37 -8.94
CA ILE A 68 10.29 -1.77 -9.22
C ILE A 68 9.61 -2.22 -10.51
N LEU A 69 8.31 -1.94 -10.67
CA LEU A 69 7.56 -2.26 -11.88
C LEU A 69 8.12 -1.54 -13.11
N GLU A 70 8.58 -0.29 -12.95
CA GLU A 70 9.25 0.46 -14.02
C GLU A 70 10.59 -0.17 -14.44
N ASP A 71 11.38 -0.69 -13.49
CA ASP A 71 12.64 -1.40 -13.76
C ASP A 71 12.39 -2.72 -14.50
N LEU A 72 11.26 -3.38 -14.25
CA LEU A 72 10.83 -4.60 -14.94
C LEU A 72 10.26 -4.34 -16.34
N GLY A 73 10.06 -3.07 -16.73
CA GLY A 73 9.56 -2.69 -18.05
C GLY A 73 8.08 -2.31 -18.11
N PHE A 74 7.34 -2.34 -17.00
CA PHE A 74 5.90 -2.02 -16.95
C PHE A 74 5.58 -0.52 -16.96
N GLN A 75 6.41 0.34 -17.56
CA GLN A 75 6.29 1.80 -17.41
C GLN A 75 4.94 2.36 -17.85
N LYS A 76 4.32 1.78 -18.89
CA LYS A 76 3.00 2.20 -19.40
C LYS A 76 1.84 1.69 -18.56
N GLU A 77 2.02 0.55 -17.88
CA GLU A 77 0.97 -0.18 -17.18
C GLU A 77 1.05 -0.02 -15.66
N VAL A 78 2.13 0.57 -15.14
CA VAL A 78 2.40 0.66 -13.70
C VAL A 78 1.26 1.30 -12.92
N ASN A 79 0.63 2.34 -13.48
CA ASN A 79 -0.50 2.98 -12.84
C ASN A 79 -1.75 2.08 -12.83
N SER A 80 -1.93 1.26 -13.87
CA SER A 80 -3.02 0.27 -13.94
C SER A 80 -2.81 -0.85 -12.92
N LEU A 81 -1.59 -1.41 -12.89
CA LEU A 81 -1.20 -2.48 -11.97
C LEU A 81 -1.36 -2.08 -10.50
N LEU A 82 -0.99 -0.84 -10.15
CA LEU A 82 -1.10 -0.30 -8.80
C LEU A 82 -2.50 0.24 -8.44
N THR A 83 -3.42 0.31 -9.40
CA THR A 83 -4.80 0.73 -9.13
C THR A 83 -5.61 -0.46 -8.62
N VAL A 84 -6.01 -0.41 -7.35
CA VAL A 84 -6.86 -1.43 -6.72
C VAL A 84 -8.24 -0.81 -6.52
N THR A 85 -9.27 -1.36 -7.17
CA THR A 85 -10.67 -0.90 -7.05
C THR A 85 -11.51 -1.98 -6.38
N LYS A 86 -12.78 -1.70 -6.02
CA LYS A 86 -13.71 -2.73 -5.52
C LYS A 86 -13.88 -3.93 -6.46
N LEU A 87 -13.67 -3.72 -7.75
CA LEU A 87 -13.81 -4.74 -8.79
C LEU A 87 -12.55 -5.59 -8.94
N SER A 88 -11.47 -5.27 -8.21
CA SER A 88 -10.28 -6.12 -8.15
C SER A 88 -10.64 -7.43 -7.45
N THR A 89 -10.91 -8.47 -8.23
CA THR A 89 -11.07 -9.83 -7.74
C THR A 89 -9.74 -10.55 -7.85
N ILE A 90 -9.41 -11.33 -6.82
CA ILE A 90 -8.32 -12.30 -6.94
C ILE A 90 -8.81 -13.40 -7.88
N SER A 91 -8.02 -13.67 -8.92
CA SER A 91 -8.33 -14.64 -9.99
C SER A 91 -8.77 -16.00 -9.44
N ASP A 92 -8.01 -16.57 -8.49
CA ASP A 92 -8.26 -17.89 -7.91
C ASP A 92 -7.86 -18.01 -6.42
N PHE A 93 -8.51 -18.94 -5.69
CA PHE A 93 -8.15 -19.25 -4.29
C PHE A 93 -6.70 -19.74 -4.16
N GLN A 94 -6.20 -20.48 -5.15
CA GLN A 94 -4.79 -20.93 -5.17
C GLN A 94 -3.83 -19.75 -5.35
N ASN A 95 -4.18 -18.78 -6.19
CA ASN A 95 -3.38 -17.58 -6.41
C ASN A 95 -3.42 -16.67 -5.17
N ARG A 96 -4.52 -16.64 -4.42
CA ARG A 96 -4.60 -15.97 -3.12
C ARG A 96 -3.55 -16.50 -2.14
N GLN A 97 -3.47 -17.82 -1.97
CA GLN A 97 -2.54 -18.42 -1.01
C GLN A 97 -1.08 -18.16 -1.41
N ARG A 98 -0.77 -18.32 -2.69
CA ARG A 98 0.57 -18.00 -3.24
C ARG A 98 0.91 -16.52 -3.10
N ALA A 99 -0.04 -15.62 -3.36
CA ALA A 99 0.15 -14.18 -3.16
C ALA A 99 0.38 -13.82 -1.70
N GLN A 100 -0.29 -14.48 -0.75
CA GLN A 100 -0.03 -14.30 0.67
C GLN A 100 1.37 -14.76 1.07
N GLU A 101 1.81 -15.93 0.60
CA GLU A 101 3.15 -16.44 0.84
C GLU A 101 4.22 -15.50 0.28
N MET A 102 4.01 -15.00 -0.93
CA MET A 102 4.91 -14.03 -1.57
C MET A 102 4.91 -12.68 -0.87
N LEU A 103 3.75 -12.21 -0.39
CA LEU A 103 3.67 -10.97 0.38
C LEU A 103 4.41 -11.10 1.72
N LEU A 104 4.24 -12.22 2.41
CA LEU A 104 4.99 -12.56 3.62
C LEU A 104 6.50 -12.62 3.38
N LYS A 105 6.92 -13.16 2.23
CA LYS A 105 8.32 -13.16 1.82
C LYS A 105 8.82 -11.74 1.59
N LEU A 106 8.05 -10.93 0.88
CA LEU A 106 8.38 -9.53 0.58
C LEU A 106 8.52 -8.69 1.85
N THR A 107 7.64 -8.84 2.84
CA THR A 107 7.72 -8.12 4.12
C THR A 107 8.89 -8.58 5.00
N LYS A 108 9.31 -9.85 4.85
CA LYS A 108 10.48 -10.39 5.57
C LYS A 108 11.80 -10.03 4.92
N GLU A 109 11.88 -10.03 3.60
CA GLU A 109 13.14 -9.84 2.86
C GLU A 109 13.42 -8.38 2.50
N THR A 110 12.39 -7.53 2.48
CA THR A 110 12.50 -6.15 2.01
C THR A 110 12.08 -5.14 3.05
N ASP A 111 12.67 -3.95 2.96
CA ASP A 111 12.27 -2.76 3.73
C ASP A 111 11.19 -1.95 2.98
N ILE A 112 10.44 -2.57 2.08
CA ILE A 112 9.40 -1.85 1.31
C ILE A 112 8.28 -1.38 2.24
N PHE A 113 7.93 -2.20 3.22
CA PHE A 113 6.90 -1.91 4.22
C PHE A 113 7.57 -1.59 5.56
N PRO A 114 7.05 -0.63 6.33
CA PRO A 114 7.46 -0.44 7.71
C PRO A 114 7.19 -1.69 8.55
N ASP A 115 8.04 -1.98 9.54
CA ASP A 115 7.89 -3.16 10.41
C ASP A 115 6.60 -3.16 11.25
N GLU A 116 6.08 -1.98 11.56
CA GLU A 116 4.82 -1.79 12.29
C GLU A 116 3.58 -1.91 11.39
N TRP A 117 3.78 -1.98 10.07
CA TRP A 117 2.72 -2.19 9.10
C TRP A 117 2.38 -3.67 9.08
N GLY A 118 1.14 -4.02 9.40
CA GLY A 118 0.63 -5.39 9.35
C GLY A 118 0.70 -6.00 7.93
N LEU A 119 0.07 -7.17 7.71
CA LEU A 119 0.03 -7.76 6.37
C LEU A 119 -0.75 -6.84 5.42
N PRO A 120 -0.11 -6.24 4.40
CA PRO A 120 -0.74 -5.21 3.62
C PRO A 120 -1.58 -5.86 2.50
N GLU A 121 -2.76 -6.36 2.88
CA GLU A 121 -3.64 -7.21 2.07
C GLU A 121 -3.97 -6.59 0.71
N ARG A 122 -3.97 -5.26 0.59
CA ARG A 122 -4.21 -4.59 -0.69
C ARG A 122 -3.16 -4.87 -1.76
N TYR A 123 -1.93 -5.16 -1.34
CA TYR A 123 -0.87 -5.53 -2.27
C TYR A 123 -1.01 -6.97 -2.75
N LEU A 124 -1.89 -7.79 -2.14
CA LEU A 124 -2.23 -9.11 -2.67
C LEU A 124 -2.85 -9.00 -4.06
N PHE A 125 -3.72 -8.02 -4.31
CA PHE A 125 -4.32 -7.81 -5.64
C PHE A 125 -3.28 -7.40 -6.69
N VAL A 126 -2.25 -6.67 -6.27
CA VAL A 126 -1.15 -6.29 -7.17
C VAL A 126 -0.28 -7.53 -7.45
N LEU A 127 0.02 -8.34 -6.44
CA LEU A 127 0.76 -9.60 -6.61
C LEU A 127 -0.01 -10.60 -7.47
N ASP A 128 -1.31 -10.74 -7.29
CA ASP A 128 -2.18 -11.60 -8.10
C ASP A 128 -2.08 -11.26 -9.59
N ARG A 129 -2.16 -9.98 -9.94
CA ARG A 129 -1.92 -9.52 -11.33
C ARG A 129 -0.51 -9.80 -11.82
N LEU A 130 0.49 -9.74 -10.93
CA LEU A 130 1.86 -10.11 -11.30
C LEU A 130 2.04 -11.62 -11.48
N PHE A 131 1.20 -12.46 -10.85
CA PHE A 131 1.15 -13.90 -11.15
C PHE A 131 0.59 -14.13 -12.55
N ASP A 132 -0.49 -13.45 -12.92
CA ASP A 132 -1.08 -13.56 -14.28
C ASP A 132 -0.09 -13.13 -15.38
N LEU A 133 0.83 -12.22 -15.04
CA LEU A 133 1.89 -11.72 -15.92
C LEU A 133 3.22 -12.49 -15.80
N ASP A 134 3.28 -13.54 -14.98
CA ASP A 134 4.50 -14.33 -14.69
C ASP A 134 5.71 -13.46 -14.26
N ALA A 135 5.44 -12.36 -13.57
CA ALA A 135 6.44 -11.33 -13.22
C ALA A 135 6.70 -11.23 -11.70
N VAL A 136 6.03 -12.06 -10.89
CA VAL A 136 6.07 -11.96 -9.43
C VAL A 136 7.45 -12.30 -8.85
N GLU A 137 8.14 -13.30 -9.41
CA GLU A 137 9.47 -13.70 -8.93
C GLU A 137 10.52 -12.64 -9.22
N ASP A 138 10.48 -12.08 -10.45
CA ASP A 138 11.34 -10.98 -10.85
C ASP A 138 11.07 -9.71 -10.05
N PHE A 139 9.80 -9.47 -9.69
CA PHE A 139 9.42 -8.40 -8.78
C PHE A 139 10.06 -8.56 -7.40
N ILE A 140 9.94 -9.72 -6.77
CA ILE A 140 10.54 -9.96 -5.45
C ILE A 140 12.06 -9.87 -5.52
N LYS A 141 12.68 -10.44 -6.55
CA LYS A 141 14.14 -10.39 -6.73
C LYS A 141 14.63 -8.95 -6.87
N THR A 142 13.93 -8.13 -7.65
CA THR A 142 14.26 -6.70 -7.82
C THR A 142 14.01 -5.93 -6.54
N ALA A 143 12.90 -6.21 -5.84
CA ALA A 143 12.55 -5.63 -4.55
C ALA A 143 13.63 -5.90 -3.49
N SER A 144 14.05 -7.16 -3.31
CA SER A 144 15.08 -7.57 -2.35
C SER A 144 16.45 -6.98 -2.68
N LYS A 145 16.77 -6.74 -3.96
CA LYS A 145 18.01 -6.07 -4.36
C LYS A 145 17.98 -4.56 -4.10
N LYS A 146 16.83 -3.91 -4.32
CA LYS A 146 16.70 -2.45 -4.30
C LYS A 146 16.36 -1.90 -2.91
N TYR A 147 15.62 -2.69 -2.12
CA TYR A 147 15.17 -2.37 -0.77
C TYR A 147 15.46 -3.54 0.17
N PRO A 148 16.73 -3.97 0.33
CA PRO A 148 17.06 -5.06 1.22
C PRO A 148 16.68 -4.70 2.66
N LYS A 149 16.08 -5.63 3.40
CA LYS A 149 15.86 -5.42 4.83
C LYS A 149 17.21 -5.30 5.50
N LYS A 150 17.43 -4.21 6.25
CA LYS A 150 18.66 -4.05 7.02
C LYS A 150 18.69 -5.19 8.04
N GLN A 151 19.60 -6.15 7.85
CA GLN A 151 19.90 -7.10 8.91
C GLN A 151 20.46 -6.29 10.07
N THR A 152 19.65 -6.09 11.11
CA THR A 152 20.14 -5.63 12.40
C THR A 152 21.11 -6.69 12.88
N LYS A 153 22.40 -6.44 12.68
CA LYS A 153 23.49 -7.20 13.31
C LYS A 153 23.48 -6.95 14.81
#